data_AF-A0A6G2D6Z8-F1
#
_entry.id   AF-A0A6G2D6Z8-F1
#
_cell.length_a   1.000
_cell.length_b   1.000
_cell.length_c   1.000
_cell.angle_alpha   90.00
_cell.angle_beta   90.00
_cell.angle_gamma   90.00
#
_symmetry.space_group_name_H-M   'P 1'
#
loop_
_entity.id
_entity.type
_entity.pdbx_description
1 polymer ?
#
loop_
_entity_poly.entity_id
_entity_poly.type
_entity_poly.pdbx_seq_one_letter_code
_entity_poly.pdbx_strand_id
1 'polypeptide(L)' 'VLAEELKIYDILGFSQVRLGILQHNSDLIDKGITLLRLTKEEALVKILEKEINDFSNL' A
#
# COMPACT_ATOMS: atom_id res chain seq x y z
N VAL A 1 -4.92 11.54 15.46
CA VAL A 1 -4.28 12.86 15.67
C VAL A 1 -2.75 12.75 15.76
N LEU A 2 -2.10 11.90 16.58
CA LEU A 2 -0.64 11.69 16.44
C LEU A 2 -0.23 10.74 15.29
N ALA A 3 -0.95 9.62 15.11
CA ALA A 3 -0.64 8.64 14.07
C ALA A 3 -0.76 9.20 12.63
N GLU A 4 -1.62 10.21 12.44
CA GLU A 4 -1.82 10.90 11.16
C GLU A 4 -0.69 11.90 10.90
N GLU A 5 -0.30 12.70 11.91
CA GLU A 5 0.86 13.59 11.85
C GLU A 5 2.17 12.85 11.59
N LEU A 6 2.35 11.69 12.24
CA LEU A 6 3.51 10.82 12.08
C LEU A 6 3.43 9.90 10.86
N LYS A 7 2.38 9.99 10.04
CA LYS A 7 2.24 9.21 8.80
C LYS A 7 2.31 7.69 9.02
N ILE A 8 1.91 7.22 10.21
CA ILE A 8 1.98 5.81 10.61
C ILE A 8 1.12 4.92 9.70
N TYR A 9 -0.04 5.42 9.31
CA TYR A 9 -0.94 4.71 8.40
C TYR A 9 -0.36 4.59 6.99
N ASP A 10 0.45 5.56 6.56
CA ASP A 10 1.10 5.53 5.25
C ASP A 10 2.21 4.48 5.24
N ILE A 11 3.01 4.45 6.31
CA ILE A 11 4.03 3.43 6.55
C ILE A 11 3.38 2.04 6.58
N LEU A 12 2.29 1.88 7.33
CA LEU A 12 1.57 0.61 7.43
C LEU A 12 1.02 0.17 6.06
N GLY A 13 0.35 1.06 5.33
CA GLY A 13 -0.22 0.75 4.03
C GLY A 13 0.85 0.35 3.01
N PHE A 14 1.97 1.07 2.99
CA PHE A 14 3.13 0.73 2.17
C PHE A 14 3.71 -0.65 2.51
N SER A 15 3.91 -0.94 3.80
CA SER A 15 4.42 -2.25 4.25
C SER A 15 3.45 -3.39 3.91
N GLN A 16 2.15 -3.18 4.07
CA GLN A 16 1.11 -4.15 3.69
C GLN A 16 1.16 -4.48 2.21
N VAL A 17 1.24 -3.48 1.32
CA VAL A 17 1.34 -3.74 -0.13
C VAL A 17 2.58 -4.56 -0.48
N ARG A 18 3.77 -4.17 0.00
CA ARG A 18 5.01 -4.88 -0.34
C ARG A 18 5.06 -6.30 0.19
N LEU A 19 4.62 -6.52 1.43
CA LEU A 19 4.53 -7.87 1.99
C LEU A 19 3.46 -8.70 1.25
N GLY A 20 2.34 -8.07 0.88
CA GLY A 20 1.30 -8.70 0.08
C GLY A 20 1.80 -9.18 -1.28
N ILE A 21 2.59 -8.36 -1.98
CA ILE A 21 3.26 -8.76 -3.24
C ILE A 21 4.15 -9.99 -3.01
N LEU A 22 5.05 -9.93 -2.03
CA LEU A 22 6.00 -11.02 -1.74
C LEU A 22 5.31 -12.34 -1.37
N GLN A 23 4.15 -12.25 -0.71
CA GLN A 23 3.40 -13.41 -0.23
C GLN A 23 2.29 -13.86 -1.19
N HIS A 24 2.14 -13.21 -2.34
CA HIS A 24 0.99 -13.39 -3.24
C HIS A 24 -0.36 -13.28 -2.50
N ASN A 25 -0.46 -12.35 -1.55
CA ASN A 25 -1.62 -12.16 -0.68
C ASN A 25 -2.39 -10.90 -1.10
N SER A 26 -3.39 -11.08 -1.98
CA SER A 26 -4.19 -9.99 -2.52
C SER A 26 -5.00 -9.22 -1.45
N ASP A 27 -5.52 -9.89 -0.43
CA ASP A 27 -6.25 -9.25 0.66
C ASP A 27 -5.35 -8.27 1.44
N LEU A 28 -4.07 -8.62 1.63
CA LEU A 28 -3.11 -7.73 2.29
C LEU A 28 -2.74 -6.53 1.40
N ILE A 29 -2.63 -6.74 0.08
CA ILE A 29 -2.43 -5.67 -0.90
C ILE A 29 -3.61 -4.70 -0.87
N ASP A 30 -4.84 -5.22 -0.95
CA ASP A 30 -6.07 -4.42 -1.01
C ASP A 30 -6.26 -3.57 0.26
N LYS A 31 -5.92 -4.14 1.43
CA LYS A 31 -5.91 -3.41 2.70
C LYS A 31 -4.90 -2.27 2.69
N GLY A 32 -3.69 -2.52 2.19
CA GLY A 32 -2.65 -1.50 2.09
C GLY A 32 -3.02 -0.35 1.16
N ILE A 33 -3.53 -0.64 -0.04
CA ILE A 33 -4.00 0.37 -1.00
C ILE A 33 -5.18 1.16 -0.43
N THR A 34 -6.14 0.48 0.20
CA THR A 34 -7.30 1.15 0.81
C THR A 34 -6.85 2.13 1.90
N LEU A 35 -5.91 1.73 2.75
CA LEU A 35 -5.39 2.58 3.81
C LEU A 35 -4.70 3.84 3.24
N LEU A 36 -3.89 3.69 2.20
CA LEU A 36 -3.21 4.81 1.53
C LEU A 36 -4.17 5.79 0.84
N ARG A 37 -5.28 5.29 0.28
CA ARG A 37 -6.34 6.15 -0.27
C ARG A 37 -7.06 6.92 0.83
N LEU A 38 -7.30 6.30 1.98
CA LEU A 38 -7.92 6.98 3.14
C LEU A 38 -7.04 8.10 3.70
N THR A 39 -5.71 7.97 3.60
CA THR A 39 -4.75 8.99 4.02
C THR A 39 -4.37 9.98 2.91
N LYS A 40 -5.00 9.87 1.73
CA LYS A 40 -4.84 10.76 0.56
C LYS A 40 -3.44 10.72 -0.06
N GLU A 41 -2.74 9.61 0.07
CA GLU A 41 -1.40 9.39 -0.50
C GLU A 41 -1.46 8.92 -1.98
N GLU A 42 -2.14 9.69 -2.82
CA GLU A 42 -2.42 9.33 -4.23
C GLU A 42 -1.17 9.08 -5.08
N ALA A 43 -0.08 9.80 -4.80
CA ALA A 43 1.19 9.60 -5.49
C ALA A 43 1.80 8.23 -5.15
N LEU A 44 1.72 7.83 -3.88
CA LEU A 44 2.21 6.55 -3.39
C LEU A 44 1.34 5.39 -3.90
N VAL A 45 0.02 5.57 -3.94
CA VAL A 45 -0.92 4.60 -4.53
C VAL A 45 -0.54 4.29 -5.98
N LYS A 46 -0.29 5.31 -6.81
CA LYS A 46 0.10 5.12 -8.22
C LYS A 46 1.41 4.34 -8.39
N ILE A 47 2.40 4.61 -7.54
CA ILE A 47 3.68 3.89 -7.56
C ILE A 47 3.45 2.41 -7.21
N LEU A 48 2.66 2.15 -6.18
CA LEU A 48 2.38 0.80 -5.72
C LEU A 48 1.49 0.01 -6.68
N GLU A 49 0.49 0.64 -7.30
CA GLU A 49 -0.32 0.01 -8.36
C GLU A 49 0.53 -0.41 -9.55
N LYS A 50 1.52 0.41 -9.93
CA LYS A 50 2.50 0.01 -10.95
C LYS A 50 3.33 -1.20 -10.49
N GLU A 51 3.83 -1.19 -9.25
CA GLU A 51 4.61 -2.30 -8.68
C GLU A 51 3.79 -3.61 -8.66
N ILE A 52 2.53 -3.56 -8.22
CA ILE A 52 1.61 -4.71 -8.22
C ILE A 52 1.43 -5.27 -9.64
N ASN A 53 1.24 -4.40 -10.64
CA ASN A 53 1.09 -4.82 -12.03
C ASN A 53 2.38 -5.44 -12.59
N ASP A 54 3.54 -4.86 -12.29
CA ASP A 54 4.83 -5.37 -12.75
C ASP A 54 5.09 -6.78 -12.17
N PHE A 55 4.74 -7.03 -10.91
CA PHE A 55 4.90 -8.33 -10.25
C PHE A 55 3.83 -9.36 -10.61
N SER A 56 2.61 -8.95 -10.95
CA SER A 56 1.55 -9.88 -11.36
C SER A 56 1.78 -10.48 -12.75
N ASN A 57 2.69 -9.89 -13.53
CA ASN A 57 3.03 -10.31 -14.90
C ASN A 57 4.35 -11.10 -14.97
N LEU A 58 4.92 -11.50 -13.83
CA LEU A 58 6.10 -12.35 -13.68
C LEU A 58 5.69 -13.79 -13.35
#